data_AF-A0A260AQR0-F1
#
_entry.id   AF-A0A260AQR0-F1
#
_cell.length_a   1.000
_cell.length_b   1.000
_cell.length_c   1.000
_cell.angle_alpha   90.00
_cell.angle_beta   90.00
_cell.angle_gamma   90.00
#
_symmetry.space_group_name_H-M   'P 1'
#
loop_
_entity.id
_entity.type
_entity.pdbx_description
1 polymer ?
#
loop_
_entity_poly.entity_id
_entity_poly.type
_entity_poly.pdbx_seq_one_letter_code
_entity_poly.pdbx_strand_id
1 'polypeptide(L)' 'MYTVLAHPLTADGIESEGDDYATEYEALAEMVNWLIAERWTAEPDPAGGGLIAVEDGVSVYRLTIEPR' A
#
# COMPACT_ATOMS: atom_id res chain seq x y z
N MET A 1 -4.91 16.81 -0.03
CA MET A 1 -3.62 16.15 0.34
C MET A 1 -3.74 14.69 -0.09
N TYR A 2 -2.75 13.84 0.12
CA TYR A 2 -2.81 12.43 -0.28
C TYR A 2 -2.27 11.55 0.86
N THR A 3 -2.85 10.36 1.07
CA THR A 3 -2.34 9.40 2.06
C THR A 3 -2.22 8.01 1.44
N VAL A 4 -1.35 7.18 2.02
CA VAL A 4 -1.23 5.75 1.67
C VAL A 4 -2.07 4.95 2.66
N LEU A 5 -2.95 4.07 2.14
CA LEU A 5 -3.70 3.13 2.94
C LEU A 5 -3.25 1.70 2.65
N ALA A 6 -3.14 0.90 3.70
CA ALA A 6 -2.89 -0.53 3.62
C ALA A 6 -4.09 -1.29 4.20
N HIS A 7 -4.87 -1.90 3.32
CA HIS A 7 -6.02 -2.73 3.68
C HIS A 7 -5.59 -4.20 3.75
N PRO A 8 -5.74 -4.87 4.90
CA PRO A 8 -5.30 -6.25 5.05
C PRO A 8 -6.14 -7.19 4.18
N LEU A 9 -5.47 -8.16 3.56
CA LEU A 9 -6.10 -9.23 2.77
C LEU A 9 -6.15 -10.55 3.55
N THR A 10 -5.47 -10.62 4.69
CA THR A 10 -5.46 -11.75 5.61
C THR A 10 -6.30 -11.43 6.86
N ALA A 11 -6.80 -12.46 7.52
CA ALA A 11 -7.65 -12.30 8.71
C ALA A 11 -6.91 -11.68 9.92
N ASP A 12 -5.59 -11.84 9.96
CA ASP A 12 -4.73 -11.36 11.04
C ASP A 12 -4.09 -9.99 10.74
N GLY A 13 -4.27 -9.47 9.53
CA GLY A 13 -3.71 -8.18 9.13
C GLY A 13 -4.43 -7.00 9.78
N ILE A 14 -3.73 -5.88 9.91
CA ILE A 14 -4.23 -4.66 10.56
C ILE A 14 -4.25 -3.53 9.55
N GLU A 15 -5.38 -2.83 9.44
CA GLU A 15 -5.44 -1.61 8.63
C GLU A 15 -4.42 -0.58 9.12
N SER A 16 -3.63 -0.08 8.19
CA SER A 16 -2.59 0.91 8.47
C SER A 16 -2.70 2.07 7.50
N GLU A 17 -2.38 3.26 7.99
CA GLU A 17 -2.48 4.52 7.25
C GLU A 17 -1.17 5.30 7.43
N GLY A 18 -0.67 5.88 6.34
CA GLY A 18 0.54 6.70 6.33
C GLY A 18 0.25 8.16 6.65
N ASP A 19 1.30 8.99 6.63
CA ASP A 19 1.14 10.44 6.80
C ASP A 19 0.37 11.08 5.63
N ASP A 20 0.03 12.37 5.79
CA ASP A 20 -0.53 13.16 4.70
C ASP A 20 0.60 13.82 3.88
N TYR A 21 0.59 13.55 2.58
CA TYR A 21 1.53 14.06 1.58
C TYR A 21 0.89 15.16 0.73
N ALA A 22 1.70 16.09 0.23
CA ALA A 22 1.19 17.21 -0.57
C ALA A 22 0.77 16.76 -1.97
N THR A 23 1.44 15.74 -2.51
CA THR A 23 1.20 15.21 -3.86
C THR A 23 1.01 13.69 -3.87
N GLU A 24 0.30 13.19 -4.88
CA GLU A 24 0.14 11.74 -5.12
C GLU A 24 1.51 11.06 -5.37
N TYR A 25 2.45 11.77 -6.00
CA TYR A 25 3.80 11.25 -6.26
C TYR A 25 4.59 11.02 -4.97
N GLU A 26 4.48 11.93 -3.99
CA GLU A 26 5.11 11.75 -2.67
C GLU A 26 4.49 10.57 -1.92
N ALA A 27 3.16 10.43 -1.94
CA ALA A 27 2.48 9.27 -1.36
C ALA A 27 2.90 7.97 -2.06
N LEU A 28 3.07 7.97 -3.38
CA LEU A 28 3.57 6.81 -4.12
C LEU A 28 5.01 6.46 -3.72
N ALA A 29 5.87 7.46 -3.54
CA ALA A 29 7.23 7.23 -3.08
C ALA A 29 7.23 6.59 -1.68
N GLU A 30 6.35 7.03 -0.78
CA GLU A 30 6.21 6.39 0.53
C GLU A 30 5.68 4.96 0.43
N MET A 31 4.65 4.71 -0.39
CA MET A 31 4.13 3.35 -0.59
C MET A 31 5.24 2.40 -1.04
N VAL A 32 6.14 2.85 -1.93
CA VAL A 32 7.32 2.07 -2.34
C VAL A 32 8.30 1.88 -1.19
N ASN A 33 8.52 2.88 -0.34
CA ASN A 33 9.35 2.74 0.86
C ASN A 33 8.81 1.68 1.82
N TRP A 34 7.49 1.61 2.03
CA TRP A 34 6.85 0.58 2.85
C TRP A 34 7.11 -0.83 2.30
N LEU A 35 6.90 -1.02 1.00
CA LEU A 35 7.19 -2.29 0.32
C LEU A 35 8.66 -2.72 0.52
N ILE A 36 9.60 -1.78 0.41
CA ILE A 36 11.03 -2.05 0.60
C ILE A 36 11.34 -2.39 2.07
N ALA A 37 10.79 -1.62 3.02
CA ALA A 37 11.03 -1.80 4.45
C ALA A 37 10.55 -3.17 4.94
N GLU A 38 9.36 -3.57 4.50
CA GLU A 38 8.73 -4.86 4.85
C GLU A 38 9.20 -6.02 3.95
N ARG A 39 10.05 -5.73 2.94
CA ARG A 39 10.53 -6.71 1.94
C ARG A 39 9.41 -7.40 1.16
N TRP A 40 8.29 -6.71 0.98
CA TRP A 40 7.19 -7.19 0.15
C TRP A 40 7.47 -6.95 -1.33
N THR A 41 7.02 -7.88 -2.16
CA THR A 41 6.89 -7.65 -3.60
C THR A 41 5.55 -7.02 -3.91
N ALA A 42 5.43 -6.33 -5.05
CA ALA A 42 4.19 -5.68 -5.46
C ALA A 42 3.66 -6.23 -6.77
N GLU A 43 2.34 -6.43 -6.83
CA GLU A 43 1.61 -6.80 -8.04
C GLU A 43 0.54 -5.73 -8.35
N PRO A 44 0.16 -5.53 -9.63
CA PRO A 44 -0.95 -4.64 -9.96
C PRO A 44 -2.27 -5.16 -9.38
N ASP A 45 -3.05 -4.28 -8.73
CA ASP A 45 -4.38 -4.68 -8.26
C ASP A 45 -5.35 -4.87 -9.45
N PRO A 46 -5.92 -6.08 -9.64
CA PRO A 46 -6.86 -6.33 -10.73
C PRO A 46 -8.18 -5.54 -10.60
N ALA A 47 -8.53 -5.07 -9.40
CA ALA A 47 -9.70 -4.21 -9.18
C ALA A 47 -9.47 -2.75 -9.62
N GLY A 48 -8.22 -2.38 -9.89
CA GLY A 48 -7.79 -1.02 -10.21
C GLY A 48 -7.59 -0.13 -8.97
N GLY A 49 -6.68 0.85 -9.07
CA GLY A 49 -6.51 1.89 -8.03
C GLY A 49 -5.39 1.66 -7.01
N GLY A 50 -4.51 0.69 -7.20
CA GLY A 50 -3.41 0.45 -6.25
C GLY A 50 -2.49 -0.72 -6.59
N LEU A 51 -1.77 -1.19 -5.58
CA LEU A 51 -0.86 -2.33 -5.61
C LEU A 51 -1.29 -3.40 -4.60
N ILE A 52 -0.99 -4.67 -4.88
CA ILE A 52 -1.10 -5.77 -3.92
C ILE A 52 0.30 -6.06 -3.39
N ALA A 53 0.50 -5.93 -2.08
CA ALA A 53 1.72 -6.35 -1.41
C ALA A 53 1.69 -7.86 -1.17
N VAL A 54 2.79 -8.52 -1.49
CA VAL A 54 2.95 -9.98 -1.42
C VAL A 54 4.19 -10.31 -0.58
N GLU A 55 3.99 -11.18 0.41
CA GLU A 55 5.03 -11.70 1.30
C GLU A 55 5.12 -13.22 1.13
N ASP A 56 6.29 -13.76 0.79
CA ASP A 56 6.52 -15.20 0.58
C ASP A 56 5.49 -15.89 -0.35
N GLY A 57 4.99 -15.15 -1.35
CA GLY A 57 3.99 -15.63 -2.32
C GLY A 57 2.54 -15.55 -1.86
N VAL A 58 2.27 -14.93 -0.71
CA VAL A 58 0.92 -14.69 -0.16
C VAL A 58 0.59 -13.19 -0.25
N SER A 59 -0.57 -12.85 -0.82
CA SER A 59 -1.07 -11.47 -0.81
C SER A 59 -1.47 -11.05 0.60
N VAL A 60 -0.80 -10.04 1.16
CA VAL A 60 -0.96 -9.60 2.55
C VAL A 60 -1.75 -8.30 2.68
N TYR A 61 -1.54 -7.34 1.76
CA TYR A 61 -2.21 -6.04 1.78
C TYR A 61 -2.61 -5.58 0.37
N ARG A 62 -3.70 -4.83 0.29
CA ARG A 62 -3.99 -3.92 -0.81
C ARG A 62 -3.54 -2.52 -0.40
N LEU A 63 -2.62 -1.94 -1.17
CA LEU A 63 -2.08 -0.60 -0.96
C LEU A 63 -2.74 0.37 -1.94
N THR A 64 -3.39 1.42 -1.44
CA THR A 64 -4.03 2.48 -2.25
C THR A 64 -3.50 3.86 -1.86
N ILE A 65 -3.67 4.83 -2.76
CA ILE A 65 -3.44 6.24 -2.47
C ILE A 65 -4.78 6.96 -2.58
N GLU A 66 -5.17 7.66 -1.52
CA GLU A 66 -6.43 8.38 -1.48
C GLU A 66 -6.24 9.88 -1.30
N PRO A 67 -7.03 10.72 -1.99
CA PRO A 67 -7.05 12.14 -1.73
C PRO A 67 -7.74 12.42 -0.38
N ARG A 68 -7.15 13.35 0.37
CA ARG A 68 -7.68 13.96 1.59
C ARG A 68 -8.27 15.33 1.32
#